data_AF-A0A7R9VLI5-F1
#
_entry.id   AF-A0A7R9VLI5-F1
#
_cell.length_a   1.000
_cell.length_b   1.000
_cell.length_c   1.000
_cell.angle_alpha   90.00
_cell.angle_beta   90.00
_cell.angle_gamma   90.00
#
_symmetry.space_group_name_H-M   'P 1'
#
loop_
_entity.id
_entity.type
_entity.pdbx_description
1 polymer ?
#
loop_
_entity_poly.entity_id
_entity_poly.type
_entity_poly.pdbx_seq_one_letter_code
_entity_poly.pdbx_strand_id
1 'polypeptide(L)'
;KVPETTKCPHLIPMELTARIERAIEAGEDFRVYICIPLHPEGDPTSAAVQEVLRWQFRTLEMMYRRIGKAIDKKGIDAHPTDYMAVYCLTKRESKSDVPEGLEAPPANSIAGKCRESLRFMIYVHSKFAIFDDEYVIVGSANINERSMNGNRDSELAMGAWQPAYTKDTLDDADGEICGDVRTFRLALWAEHCGKHMEEHLRPSSKTCISAMNDLAVENLNKYCGDEVKRNDSHLTMYPLAIDEDGDVEELNTCETFPDTGGSVKGKNSTFLPNSVTT
;
A
#
# COMPACT_ATOMS: atom_id res chain seq x y z
N LYS A 1 13.82 -15.00 -13.03
CA LYS A 1 12.92 -16.14 -13.29
C LYS A 1 12.00 -16.29 -12.09
N VAL A 2 10.68 -16.24 -12.27
CA VAL A 2 9.75 -16.70 -11.25
C VAL A 2 10.06 -18.19 -11.01
N PRO A 3 10.29 -18.65 -9.77
CA PRO A 3 10.47 -20.07 -9.52
C PRO A 3 9.27 -20.84 -10.11
N GLU A 4 9.51 -21.90 -10.89
CA GLU A 4 8.45 -22.69 -11.55
C GLU A 4 7.37 -23.19 -10.56
N THR A 5 7.68 -23.20 -9.27
CA THR A 5 6.80 -23.63 -8.18
C THR A 5 5.83 -22.56 -7.68
N THR A 6 6.03 -21.26 -7.94
CA THR A 6 5.22 -20.18 -7.35
C THR A 6 3.79 -20.13 -7.91
N LYS A 7 3.57 -20.51 -9.18
CA LYS A 7 2.24 -20.50 -9.84
C LYS A 7 1.50 -19.15 -9.70
N CYS A 8 2.22 -18.04 -9.86
CA CYS A 8 1.69 -16.67 -9.86
C CYS A 8 2.27 -15.88 -11.07
N PRO A 9 1.86 -16.21 -12.32
CA PRO A 9 2.37 -15.57 -13.53
C PRO A 9 1.78 -14.20 -13.88
N HIS A 10 0.74 -13.69 -13.19
CA HIS A 10 0.17 -12.39 -13.54
C HIS A 10 1.22 -11.26 -13.49
N LEU A 11 1.09 -10.27 -14.37
CA LEU A 11 2.20 -9.35 -14.68
C LEU A 11 2.15 -8.01 -13.95
N ILE A 12 1.07 -7.71 -13.20
CA ILE A 12 0.84 -6.36 -12.62
C ILE A 12 2.06 -5.82 -11.86
N PRO A 13 2.67 -6.53 -10.89
CA PRO A 13 3.84 -6.00 -10.18
C PRO A 13 5.04 -5.76 -11.11
N MET A 14 5.25 -6.66 -12.08
CA MET A 14 6.34 -6.55 -13.05
C MET A 14 6.16 -5.36 -14.01
N GLU A 15 4.95 -5.09 -14.47
CA GLU A 15 4.65 -3.97 -15.37
C GLU A 15 4.73 -2.62 -14.66
N LEU A 16 4.28 -2.54 -13.40
CA LEU A 16 4.47 -1.34 -12.57
C LEU A 16 5.95 -1.04 -12.40
N THR A 17 6.76 -2.03 -12.02
CA THR A 17 8.22 -1.86 -11.89
C THR A 17 8.87 -1.49 -13.22
N ALA A 18 8.53 -2.15 -14.32
CA ALA A 18 9.09 -1.84 -15.63
C ALA A 18 8.72 -0.43 -16.12
N ARG A 19 7.53 0.09 -15.75
CA ARG A 19 7.15 1.47 -16.05
C ARG A 19 7.97 2.47 -15.24
N ILE A 20 8.24 2.19 -13.97
CA ILE A 20 9.13 3.01 -13.12
C ILE A 20 10.55 3.02 -13.68
N GLU A 21 11.11 1.85 -14.02
CA GLU A 21 12.46 1.76 -14.60
C GLU A 21 12.59 2.60 -15.87
N ARG A 22 11.58 2.57 -16.75
CA ARG A 22 11.54 3.41 -17.95
C ARG A 22 11.48 4.90 -17.62
N ALA A 23 10.71 5.29 -16.60
CA ALA A 23 10.65 6.69 -16.17
C ALA A 23 12.00 7.18 -15.64
N ILE A 24 12.68 6.37 -14.81
CA ILE A 24 14.03 6.67 -14.31
C ILE A 24 15.02 6.83 -15.48
N GLU A 25 15.01 5.90 -16.43
CA GLU A 25 15.88 5.94 -17.61
C GLU A 25 15.62 7.20 -18.45
N ALA A 26 14.36 7.59 -18.62
CA ALA A 26 13.94 8.77 -19.36
C ALA A 26 14.10 10.09 -18.58
N GLY A 27 14.25 10.05 -17.25
CA GLY A 27 14.22 11.24 -16.40
C GLY A 27 12.81 11.84 -16.28
N GLU A 28 11.77 11.02 -16.41
CA GLU A 28 10.37 11.41 -16.28
C GLU A 28 9.92 11.45 -14.82
N ASP A 29 9.09 12.43 -14.47
CA ASP A 29 8.35 12.43 -13.21
C ASP A 29 7.25 11.37 -13.23
N PHE A 30 7.48 10.27 -12.50
CA PHE A 30 6.55 9.14 -12.42
C PHE A 30 6.59 8.51 -11.03
N ARG A 31 5.42 8.33 -10.42
CA ARG A 31 5.27 7.84 -9.05
C ARG A 31 4.18 6.78 -8.96
N VAL A 32 4.38 5.80 -8.09
CA VAL A 32 3.40 4.74 -7.82
C VAL A 32 3.09 4.72 -6.34
N TYR A 33 1.81 4.87 -6.02
CA TYR A 33 1.28 4.85 -4.64
C TYR A 33 0.48 3.55 -4.46
N ILE A 34 0.90 2.70 -3.54
CA ILE A 34 0.24 1.41 -3.27
C ILE A 34 -0.37 1.48 -1.87
N CYS A 35 -1.68 1.24 -1.74
CA CYS A 35 -2.34 1.13 -0.44
C CYS A 35 -2.90 -0.29 -0.27
N ILE A 36 -2.45 -1.00 0.75
CA ILE A 36 -2.80 -2.38 1.07
C ILE A 36 -3.23 -2.48 2.53
N PRO A 37 -3.97 -3.52 2.95
CA PRO A 37 -4.27 -3.68 4.37
C PRO A 37 -2.99 -3.95 5.16
N LEU A 38 -2.96 -3.57 6.44
CA LEU A 38 -1.79 -3.82 7.30
C LEU A 38 -1.45 -5.32 7.33
N HIS A 39 -2.45 -6.18 7.40
CA HIS A 39 -2.36 -7.60 7.07
C HIS A 39 -3.69 -8.06 6.44
N PRO A 40 -3.70 -9.16 5.65
CA PRO A 40 -4.94 -9.76 5.16
C PRO A 40 -5.89 -10.11 6.32
N GLU A 41 -7.19 -10.09 6.06
CA GLU A 41 -8.21 -10.50 7.04
C GLU A 41 -7.97 -11.92 7.55
N GLY A 42 -8.10 -12.08 8.87
CA GLY A 42 -7.80 -13.32 9.58
C GLY A 42 -6.76 -13.12 10.68
N ASP A 43 -6.43 -14.20 11.38
CA ASP A 43 -5.37 -14.21 12.39
C ASP A 43 -4.00 -14.05 11.70
N PRO A 44 -3.27 -12.94 11.93
CA PRO A 44 -1.98 -12.70 11.27
C PRO A 44 -0.89 -13.68 11.70
N THR A 45 -1.09 -14.45 12.79
CA THR A 45 -0.17 -15.52 13.20
C THR A 45 -0.44 -16.84 12.49
N SER A 46 -1.59 -16.97 11.81
CA SER A 46 -1.96 -18.19 11.09
C SER A 46 -1.05 -18.46 9.90
N ALA A 47 -0.86 -19.74 9.58
CA ALA A 47 -0.01 -20.13 8.45
C ALA A 47 -0.51 -19.62 7.10
N ALA A 48 -1.83 -19.49 6.93
CA ALA A 48 -2.41 -18.98 5.68
C ALA A 48 -2.08 -17.49 5.49
N VAL A 49 -2.31 -16.66 6.51
CA VAL A 49 -2.01 -15.22 6.44
C VAL A 49 -0.51 -14.98 6.34
N GLN A 50 0.31 -15.72 7.09
CA GLN A 50 1.77 -15.62 7.01
C GLN A 50 2.32 -16.01 5.64
N GLU A 51 1.71 -16.98 4.95
CA GLU A 51 2.12 -17.35 3.59
C GLU A 51 1.75 -16.26 2.57
N VAL A 52 0.57 -15.64 2.68
CA VAL A 52 0.17 -14.50 1.84
C VAL A 52 1.11 -13.31 2.05
N LEU A 53 1.43 -12.97 3.30
CA LEU A 53 2.38 -11.91 3.62
C LEU A 53 3.78 -12.20 3.07
N ARG A 54 4.20 -13.47 3.04
CA ARG A 54 5.46 -13.87 2.41
C ARG A 54 5.47 -13.57 0.92
N TRP A 55 4.37 -13.86 0.21
CA TRP A 55 4.27 -13.53 -1.22
C TRP A 55 4.24 -12.02 -1.49
N GLN A 56 3.56 -11.27 -0.62
CA GLN A 56 3.59 -9.81 -0.66
C GLN A 56 5.03 -9.30 -0.48
N PHE A 57 5.73 -9.76 0.56
CA PHE A 57 7.11 -9.37 0.83
C PHE A 57 8.04 -9.68 -0.35
N ARG A 58 7.98 -10.90 -0.91
CA ARG A 58 8.80 -11.29 -2.08
C ARG A 58 8.48 -10.47 -3.33
N THR A 59 7.23 -10.06 -3.49
CA THR A 59 6.83 -9.15 -4.57
C THR A 59 7.48 -7.77 -4.36
N LEU A 60 7.34 -7.18 -3.18
CA LEU A 60 7.92 -5.87 -2.87
C LEU A 60 9.46 -5.89 -2.93
N GLU A 61 10.11 -6.94 -2.42
CA GLU A 61 11.56 -7.17 -2.55
C GLU A 61 12.00 -7.13 -4.01
N MET A 62 11.29 -7.82 -4.89
CA MET A 62 11.59 -7.80 -6.32
C MET A 62 11.40 -6.41 -6.93
N MET A 63 10.34 -5.68 -6.55
CA MET A 63 10.01 -4.37 -7.11
C MET A 63 11.07 -3.34 -6.70
N TYR A 64 11.34 -3.23 -5.40
CA TYR A 64 12.30 -2.26 -4.86
C TYR A 64 13.73 -2.52 -5.35
N ARG A 65 14.19 -3.77 -5.35
CA ARG A 65 15.54 -4.11 -5.83
C ARG A 65 15.77 -3.77 -7.30
N ARG A 66 14.71 -3.81 -8.11
CA ARG A 66 14.77 -3.39 -9.51
C ARG A 66 14.81 -1.87 -9.66
N ILE A 67 14.01 -1.17 -8.85
CA ILE A 67 14.01 0.30 -8.79
C ILE A 67 15.38 0.82 -8.34
N GLY A 68 15.94 0.30 -7.24
CA GLY A 68 17.28 0.68 -6.74
C GLY A 68 18.37 0.48 -7.80
N LYS A 69 18.37 -0.66 -8.50
CA LYS A 69 19.28 -0.89 -9.64
C LYS A 69 19.11 0.10 -10.79
N ALA A 70 17.89 0.53 -11.08
CA ALA A 70 17.64 1.51 -12.13
C ALA A 70 18.15 2.90 -11.73
N ILE A 71 17.99 3.27 -10.46
CA ILE A 71 18.53 4.51 -9.87
C ILE A 71 20.07 4.49 -9.94
N ASP A 72 20.71 3.42 -9.45
CA ASP A 72 22.17 3.25 -9.49
C ASP A 72 22.71 3.29 -10.93
N LYS A 73 22.10 2.53 -11.85
CA LYS A 73 22.48 2.53 -13.27
C LYS A 73 22.37 3.92 -13.90
N LYS A 74 21.35 4.71 -13.52
CA LYS A 74 21.15 6.08 -14.02
C LYS A 74 22.12 7.07 -13.38
N GLY A 75 22.65 6.76 -12.19
CA GLY A 75 23.59 7.61 -11.45
C GLY A 75 22.94 8.85 -10.86
N ILE A 76 21.70 8.73 -10.38
CA ILE A 76 20.94 9.83 -9.75
C ILE A 76 20.84 9.64 -8.24
N ASP A 77 20.85 10.75 -7.52
CA ASP A 77 20.61 10.79 -6.07
C ASP A 77 19.10 10.76 -5.80
N ALA A 78 18.57 9.55 -5.63
CA ALA A 78 17.16 9.30 -5.34
C ALA A 78 17.00 8.03 -4.50
N HIS A 79 16.00 8.01 -3.63
CA HIS A 79 15.65 6.82 -2.89
C HIS A 79 14.59 6.00 -3.66
N PRO A 80 14.55 4.66 -3.58
CA PRO A 80 13.49 3.88 -4.23
C PRO A 80 12.06 4.31 -3.84
N THR A 81 11.87 4.81 -2.61
CA THR A 81 10.59 5.35 -2.13
C THR A 81 10.22 6.72 -2.69
N ASP A 82 11.14 7.39 -3.41
CA ASP A 82 10.83 8.57 -4.24
C ASP A 82 10.10 8.18 -5.52
N TYR A 83 10.05 6.90 -5.91
CA TYR A 83 9.34 6.41 -7.09
C TYR A 83 8.16 5.51 -6.75
N MET A 84 8.26 4.71 -5.69
CA MET A 84 7.21 3.81 -5.26
C MET A 84 7.11 3.74 -3.74
N ALA A 85 5.92 4.03 -3.21
CA ALA A 85 5.66 3.94 -1.78
C ALA A 85 4.47 3.01 -1.49
N VAL A 86 4.60 2.24 -0.41
CA VAL A 86 3.57 1.30 0.05
C VAL A 86 3.04 1.77 1.39
N TYR A 87 1.74 1.92 1.47
CA TYR A 87 1.01 2.40 2.63
C TYR A 87 -0.02 1.36 3.08
N CYS A 88 -0.45 1.51 4.32
CA CYS A 88 -1.65 0.91 4.87
C CYS A 88 -2.49 1.98 5.56
N LEU A 89 -3.69 1.61 6.01
CA LEU A 89 -4.55 2.52 6.78
C LEU A 89 -4.64 2.05 8.23
N THR A 90 -4.41 2.97 9.15
CA THR A 90 -4.53 2.72 10.59
C THR A 90 -5.41 3.77 11.25
N LYS A 91 -6.01 3.40 12.37
CA LYS A 91 -6.76 4.32 13.20
C LYS A 91 -6.32 4.16 14.64
N ARG A 92 -6.29 5.30 15.34
CA ARG A 92 -6.15 5.35 16.79
C ARG A 92 -7.17 6.30 17.37
N GLU A 93 -7.84 5.88 18.42
CA GLU A 93 -8.85 6.65 19.14
C GLU A 93 -8.31 7.09 20.50
N SER A 94 -8.98 8.06 21.12
CA SER A 94 -8.66 8.50 22.48
C SER A 94 -9.52 7.77 23.50
N LYS A 95 -9.08 7.78 24.77
CA LYS A 95 -9.86 7.18 25.87
C LYS A 95 -11.26 7.81 26.02
N SER A 96 -11.43 9.08 25.65
CA SER A 96 -12.72 9.76 25.65
C SER A 96 -13.66 9.31 24.53
N ASP A 97 -13.15 8.67 23.48
CA ASP A 97 -13.98 8.14 22.39
C ASP A 97 -14.59 6.76 22.75
N VAL A 98 -14.12 6.11 23.83
CA VAL A 98 -14.58 4.77 24.23
C VAL A 98 -15.97 4.85 24.88
N PRO A 99 -17.00 4.18 24.33
CA PRO A 99 -18.32 4.16 24.94
C PRO A 99 -18.34 3.52 26.33
N GLU A 100 -19.21 4.04 27.20
CA GLU A 100 -19.48 3.43 28.51
C GLU A 100 -20.24 2.10 28.39
N GLY A 101 -20.09 1.22 29.38
CA GLY A 101 -20.88 -0.02 29.48
C GLY A 101 -20.44 -1.18 28.58
N LEU A 102 -19.27 -1.09 27.95
CA LEU A 102 -18.72 -2.18 27.13
C LEU A 102 -18.23 -3.34 28.01
N GLU A 103 -18.56 -4.57 27.62
CA GLU A 103 -18.04 -5.76 28.29
C GLU A 103 -16.51 -5.83 28.19
N ALA A 104 -15.87 -6.26 29.27
CA ALA A 104 -14.43 -6.40 29.29
C ALA A 104 -14.00 -7.55 28.36
N PRO A 105 -13.04 -7.33 27.45
CA PRO A 105 -12.52 -8.39 26.62
C PRO A 105 -11.80 -9.45 27.47
N PRO A 106 -11.68 -10.71 26.99
CA PRO A 106 -10.91 -11.73 27.69
C PRO A 106 -9.47 -11.26 27.94
N ALA A 107 -8.94 -11.57 29.13
CA ALA A 107 -7.58 -11.20 29.51
C ALA A 107 -6.55 -11.75 28.51
N ASN A 108 -5.54 -10.95 28.17
CA ASN A 108 -4.47 -11.27 27.21
C ASN A 108 -4.95 -11.58 25.77
N SER A 109 -6.22 -11.33 25.43
CA SER A 109 -6.71 -11.45 24.06
C SER A 109 -6.26 -10.28 23.19
N ILE A 110 -6.31 -10.46 21.86
CA ILE A 110 -6.11 -9.37 20.90
C ILE A 110 -7.09 -8.23 21.18
N ALA A 111 -8.37 -8.55 21.44
CA ALA A 111 -9.38 -7.56 21.80
C ALA A 111 -9.01 -6.76 23.06
N GLY A 112 -8.40 -7.41 24.06
CA GLY A 112 -7.86 -6.75 25.25
C GLY A 112 -6.75 -5.76 24.92
N LYS A 113 -5.74 -6.20 24.16
CA LYS A 113 -4.63 -5.35 23.74
C LYS A 113 -5.11 -4.15 22.92
N CYS A 114 -6.00 -4.37 21.94
CA CYS A 114 -6.58 -3.29 21.14
C CYS A 114 -7.45 -2.34 21.97
N ARG A 115 -8.14 -2.83 23.01
CA ARG A 115 -8.89 -1.98 23.94
C ARG A 115 -7.97 -1.10 24.79
N GLU A 116 -6.77 -1.55 25.12
CA GLU A 116 -5.79 -0.78 25.88
C GLU A 116 -5.06 0.25 25.01
N SER A 117 -4.64 -0.15 23.80
CA SER A 117 -3.89 0.70 22.87
C SER A 117 -4.78 1.67 22.08
N LEU A 118 -6.07 1.35 21.97
CA LEU A 118 -7.10 2.02 21.16
C LEU A 118 -6.69 2.20 19.70
N ARG A 119 -5.90 1.26 19.16
CA ARG A 119 -5.44 1.27 17.77
C ARG A 119 -5.88 0.00 17.04
N PHE A 120 -6.16 0.12 15.76
CA PHE A 120 -6.34 -1.00 14.85
C PHE A 120 -6.17 -0.55 13.40
N MET A 121 -6.04 -1.49 12.47
CA MET A 121 -6.06 -1.13 11.05
C MET A 121 -7.46 -0.70 10.61
N ILE A 122 -7.52 0.22 9.64
CA ILE A 122 -8.68 0.35 8.76
C ILE A 122 -8.44 -0.64 7.63
N TYR A 123 -9.30 -1.64 7.49
CA TYR A 123 -9.06 -2.71 6.55
C TYR A 123 -9.29 -2.25 5.10
N VAL A 124 -8.23 -2.26 4.29
CA VAL A 124 -8.30 -1.94 2.87
C VAL A 124 -8.83 -3.15 2.11
N HIS A 125 -10.15 -3.17 1.90
CA HIS A 125 -10.81 -4.18 1.06
C HIS A 125 -10.98 -3.73 -0.40
N SER A 126 -10.55 -2.50 -0.73
CA SER A 126 -10.67 -1.91 -2.05
C SER A 126 -9.92 -2.70 -3.13
N LYS A 127 -10.50 -2.77 -4.33
CA LYS A 127 -9.82 -3.25 -5.55
C LYS A 127 -10.05 -2.25 -6.69
N PHE A 128 -9.24 -1.20 -6.69
CA PHE A 128 -9.28 -0.20 -7.76
C PHE A 128 -7.89 0.37 -8.00
N ALA A 129 -7.69 0.98 -9.17
CA ALA A 129 -6.51 1.76 -9.48
C ALA A 129 -6.91 2.98 -10.30
N ILE A 130 -6.19 4.09 -10.08
CA ILE A 130 -6.33 5.34 -10.84
C ILE A 130 -5.02 5.57 -11.58
N PHE A 131 -5.12 5.95 -12.85
CA PHE A 131 -3.99 6.23 -13.72
C PHE A 131 -4.12 7.66 -14.24
N ASP A 132 -3.09 8.47 -13.98
CA ASP A 132 -2.93 9.82 -14.49
C ASP A 132 -4.09 10.79 -14.21
N ASP A 133 -4.89 10.54 -13.16
CA ASP A 133 -6.15 11.26 -12.88
C ASP A 133 -7.20 11.21 -14.01
N GLU A 134 -7.00 10.34 -15.01
CA GLU A 134 -7.79 10.21 -16.23
C GLU A 134 -8.65 8.94 -16.23
N TYR A 135 -8.03 7.81 -15.90
CA TYR A 135 -8.62 6.49 -16.01
C TYR A 135 -8.71 5.82 -14.65
N VAL A 136 -9.86 5.19 -14.36
CA VAL A 136 -10.07 4.39 -13.16
C VAL A 136 -10.55 3.00 -13.53
N ILE A 137 -9.98 1.99 -12.88
CA ILE A 137 -10.51 0.62 -12.87
C ILE A 137 -11.04 0.32 -11.47
N VAL A 138 -12.26 -0.18 -11.35
CA VAL A 138 -12.89 -0.57 -10.07
C VAL A 138 -13.52 -1.95 -10.23
N GLY A 139 -13.34 -2.84 -9.27
CA GLY A 139 -13.94 -4.17 -9.35
C GLY A 139 -13.80 -5.00 -8.09
N SER A 140 -13.91 -6.31 -8.26
CA SER A 140 -13.72 -7.32 -7.21
C SER A 140 -12.33 -7.95 -7.19
N ALA A 141 -11.60 -7.88 -8.31
CA ALA A 141 -10.34 -8.59 -8.51
C ALA A 141 -9.18 -8.02 -7.69
N ASN A 142 -8.62 -8.82 -6.77
CA ASN A 142 -7.41 -8.45 -6.03
C ASN A 142 -6.16 -8.55 -6.93
N ILE A 143 -5.06 -7.87 -6.57
CA ILE A 143 -3.77 -8.06 -7.25
C ILE A 143 -3.10 -9.33 -6.69
N ASN A 144 -3.62 -10.48 -7.11
CA ASN A 144 -3.10 -11.81 -6.82
C ASN A 144 -3.50 -12.77 -7.95
N GLU A 145 -2.88 -13.96 -8.00
CA GLU A 145 -3.16 -14.92 -9.05
C GLU A 145 -4.58 -15.48 -8.96
N ARG A 146 -5.11 -15.68 -7.73
CA ARG A 146 -6.51 -16.07 -7.50
C ARG A 146 -7.51 -15.23 -8.31
N SER A 147 -7.31 -13.92 -8.38
CA SER A 147 -8.22 -13.01 -9.08
C SER A 147 -7.77 -12.76 -10.54
N MET A 148 -6.46 -12.71 -10.79
CA MET A 148 -5.91 -12.30 -12.10
C MET A 148 -5.80 -13.46 -13.11
N ASN A 149 -5.94 -14.70 -12.68
CA ASN A 149 -5.78 -15.87 -13.55
C ASN A 149 -6.94 -16.08 -14.54
N GLY A 150 -8.16 -15.66 -14.18
CA GLY A 150 -9.38 -15.87 -14.98
C GLY A 150 -9.99 -17.28 -14.90
N ASN A 151 -9.22 -18.31 -14.52
CA ASN A 151 -9.71 -19.69 -14.30
C ASN A 151 -9.67 -20.13 -12.82
N ARG A 152 -9.51 -19.18 -11.90
CA ARG A 152 -9.57 -19.42 -10.44
C ARG A 152 -10.88 -18.84 -9.90
N ASP A 153 -10.86 -17.68 -9.27
CA ASP A 153 -12.09 -17.02 -8.80
C ASP A 153 -12.70 -16.20 -9.95
N SER A 154 -14.03 -16.13 -10.00
CA SER A 154 -14.76 -15.32 -10.97
C SER A 154 -14.79 -13.87 -10.51
N GLU A 155 -14.27 -12.96 -11.32
CA GLU A 155 -14.17 -11.54 -10.97
C GLU A 155 -14.89 -10.65 -11.99
N LEU A 156 -15.27 -9.45 -11.55
CA LEU A 156 -15.79 -8.40 -12.42
C LEU A 156 -15.08 -7.09 -12.10
N ALA A 157 -14.72 -6.35 -13.15
CA ALA A 157 -14.21 -4.99 -13.04
C ALA A 157 -14.75 -4.14 -14.19
N MET A 158 -14.90 -2.84 -13.92
CA MET A 158 -15.16 -1.82 -14.92
C MET A 158 -13.94 -0.93 -15.06
N GLY A 159 -13.70 -0.44 -16.28
CA GLY A 159 -12.76 0.64 -16.57
C GLY A 159 -13.51 1.84 -17.12
N ALA A 160 -13.21 3.05 -16.63
CA ALA A 160 -13.89 4.27 -17.04
C ALA A 160 -12.93 5.46 -17.09
N TRP A 161 -13.25 6.40 -17.98
CA TRP A 161 -12.62 7.71 -18.09
C TRP A 161 -13.67 8.70 -18.59
N GLN A 162 -13.36 9.99 -18.53
CA GLN A 162 -14.23 11.05 -19.05
C GLN A 162 -13.61 11.62 -20.33
N PRO A 163 -14.24 11.46 -21.52
CA PRO A 163 -13.64 11.87 -22.78
C PRO A 163 -13.26 13.35 -22.91
N ALA A 164 -13.85 14.22 -22.09
CA ALA A 164 -13.55 15.65 -22.05
C ALA A 164 -12.43 16.02 -21.04
N TYR A 165 -11.90 15.04 -20.32
CA TYR A 165 -10.89 15.21 -19.27
C TYR A 165 -9.77 14.19 -19.46
N THR A 166 -9.09 14.29 -20.60
CA THR A 166 -7.92 13.47 -20.95
C THR A 166 -6.71 14.35 -21.23
N LYS A 167 -5.50 13.78 -21.18
CA LYS A 167 -4.27 14.53 -21.57
C LYS A 167 -4.36 15.15 -22.97
N ASP A 168 -5.01 14.47 -23.91
CA ASP A 168 -5.19 14.94 -25.28
C ASP A 168 -6.13 16.15 -25.41
N THR A 169 -6.99 16.37 -24.41
CA THR A 169 -7.97 17.48 -24.39
C THR A 169 -7.44 18.73 -23.68
N LEU A 170 -6.28 18.63 -23.03
CA LEU A 170 -5.65 19.77 -22.38
C LEU A 170 -4.83 20.56 -23.41
N ASP A 171 -5.12 21.85 -23.54
CA ASP A 171 -4.36 22.78 -24.41
C ASP A 171 -2.92 22.98 -23.90
N ASP A 172 -2.67 22.65 -22.63
CA ASP A 172 -1.36 22.67 -21.98
C ASP A 172 -0.95 21.23 -21.65
N ALA A 173 0.20 20.79 -22.17
CA ALA A 173 0.77 19.48 -21.87
C ALA A 173 1.13 19.33 -20.37
N ASP A 174 1.31 20.45 -19.66
CA ASP A 174 1.53 20.53 -18.21
C ASP A 174 0.22 20.79 -17.43
N GLY A 175 -0.92 20.83 -18.12
CA GLY A 175 -2.24 21.03 -17.54
C GLY A 175 -2.66 19.87 -16.64
N GLU A 176 -3.41 20.16 -15.59
CA GLU A 176 -3.96 19.14 -14.70
C GLU A 176 -5.34 18.69 -15.17
N ILE A 177 -5.55 17.37 -15.28
CA ILE A 177 -6.85 16.79 -15.63
C ILE A 177 -7.83 17.03 -14.50
N CYS A 178 -8.82 17.91 -14.67
CA CYS A 178 -9.73 18.32 -13.59
C CYS A 178 -11.09 17.59 -13.58
N GLY A 179 -11.11 16.31 -13.97
CA GLY A 179 -12.32 15.48 -14.00
C GLY A 179 -12.75 14.92 -12.64
N ASP A 180 -13.80 14.10 -12.66
CA ASP A 180 -14.32 13.36 -11.51
C ASP A 180 -13.35 12.28 -11.02
N VAL A 181 -12.53 11.70 -11.89
CA VAL A 181 -11.48 10.74 -11.49
C VAL A 181 -10.46 11.43 -10.57
N ARG A 182 -9.95 12.61 -10.96
CA ARG A 182 -9.11 13.46 -10.09
C ARG A 182 -9.82 13.83 -8.80
N THR A 183 -11.08 14.24 -8.89
CA THR A 183 -11.86 14.66 -7.73
C THR A 183 -12.03 13.53 -6.73
N PHE A 184 -12.31 12.32 -7.20
CA PHE A 184 -12.41 11.12 -6.38
C PHE A 184 -11.06 10.79 -5.72
N ARG A 185 -9.96 10.84 -6.48
CA ARG A 185 -8.60 10.62 -5.97
C ARG A 185 -8.22 11.64 -4.88
N LEU A 186 -8.52 12.93 -5.08
CA LEU A 186 -8.32 13.99 -4.08
C LEU A 186 -9.15 13.76 -2.82
N ALA A 187 -10.41 13.34 -2.95
CA ALA A 187 -11.29 13.04 -1.82
C ALA A 187 -10.76 11.86 -0.98
N LEU A 188 -10.32 10.77 -1.64
CA LEU A 188 -9.71 9.62 -0.97
C LEU A 188 -8.42 10.01 -0.24
N TRP A 189 -7.56 10.80 -0.88
CA TRP A 189 -6.33 11.27 -0.23
C TRP A 189 -6.63 12.21 0.93
N ALA A 190 -7.67 13.04 0.85
CA ALA A 190 -8.10 13.87 1.98
C ALA A 190 -8.61 13.03 3.15
N GLU A 191 -9.39 11.98 2.87
CA GLU A 191 -9.83 11.00 3.88
C GLU A 191 -8.62 10.31 4.55
N HIS A 192 -7.69 9.78 3.74
CA HIS A 192 -6.56 9.02 4.28
C HIS A 192 -5.55 9.92 4.99
N CYS A 193 -5.29 11.12 4.49
CA CYS A 193 -4.33 12.05 5.10
C CYS A 193 -4.94 12.87 6.24
N GLY A 194 -6.28 12.88 6.38
CA GLY A 194 -7.01 13.71 7.34
C GLY A 194 -7.07 15.20 6.98
N LYS A 195 -6.58 15.58 5.79
CA LYS A 195 -6.55 16.96 5.28
C LYS A 195 -6.31 17.00 3.77
N HIS A 196 -6.73 18.10 3.15
CA HIS A 196 -6.28 18.46 1.81
C HIS A 196 -4.83 19.00 1.86
N MET A 197 -4.02 18.64 0.87
CA MET A 197 -2.65 19.13 0.70
C MET A 197 -2.49 19.61 -0.75
N GLU A 198 -1.85 20.76 -0.96
CA GLU A 198 -1.66 21.36 -2.30
C GLU A 198 -0.73 20.48 -3.15
N GLU A 199 0.22 19.81 -2.53
CA GLU A 199 1.13 18.87 -3.16
C GLU A 199 0.37 17.73 -3.87
N HIS A 200 -0.83 17.38 -3.39
CA HIS A 200 -1.67 16.34 -3.97
C HIS A 200 -2.23 16.68 -5.35
N LEU A 201 -2.16 17.94 -5.78
CA LEU A 201 -2.62 18.33 -7.12
C LEU A 201 -1.72 17.73 -8.21
N ARG A 202 -0.45 17.43 -7.89
CA ARG A 202 0.55 16.88 -8.82
C ARG A 202 1.16 15.58 -8.29
N PRO A 203 0.43 14.45 -8.39
CA PRO A 203 0.88 13.17 -7.83
C PRO A 203 2.14 12.60 -8.50
N SER A 204 2.53 13.05 -9.69
CA SER A 204 3.80 12.66 -10.32
C SER A 204 5.04 13.35 -9.71
N SER A 205 4.85 14.44 -8.98
CA SER A 205 5.98 15.23 -8.45
C SER A 205 6.68 14.52 -7.29
N LYS A 206 8.00 14.73 -7.18
CA LYS A 206 8.77 14.28 -6.00
C LYS A 206 8.23 14.90 -4.71
N THR A 207 7.87 16.18 -4.74
CA THR A 207 7.32 16.90 -3.58
C THR A 207 6.06 16.24 -3.02
N CYS A 208 5.17 15.76 -3.90
CA CYS A 208 3.96 15.04 -3.47
C CYS A 208 4.27 13.74 -2.74
N ILE A 209 5.09 12.85 -3.33
CA ILE A 209 5.40 11.57 -2.68
C ILE A 209 6.22 11.77 -1.39
N SER A 210 7.12 12.76 -1.34
CA SER A 210 7.86 13.09 -0.12
C SER A 210 6.91 13.55 0.99
N ALA A 211 5.97 14.46 0.71
CA ALA A 211 4.98 14.91 1.70
C ALA A 211 4.08 13.76 2.18
N MET A 212 3.68 12.86 1.27
CA MET A 212 2.93 11.65 1.62
C MET A 212 3.74 10.70 2.50
N ASN A 213 5.02 10.49 2.18
CA ASN A 213 5.92 9.63 2.94
C ASN A 213 6.18 10.18 4.35
N ASP A 214 6.44 11.49 4.47
CA ASP A 214 6.67 12.15 5.76
C ASP A 214 5.47 12.00 6.69
N LEU A 215 4.27 12.28 6.17
CA LEU A 215 3.01 12.10 6.92
C LEU A 215 2.81 10.63 7.32
N ALA A 216 3.06 9.70 6.39
CA ALA A 216 2.87 8.28 6.61
C ALA A 216 3.85 7.70 7.65
N VAL A 217 5.09 8.18 7.68
CA VAL A 217 6.10 7.82 8.70
C VAL A 217 5.72 8.40 10.05
N GLU A 218 5.27 9.66 10.11
CA GLU A 218 4.77 10.27 11.35
C GLU A 218 3.59 9.47 11.92
N ASN A 219 2.65 9.06 11.06
CA ASN A 219 1.51 8.23 11.44
C ASN A 219 1.93 6.83 11.90
N LEU A 220 2.94 6.21 11.28
CA LEU A 220 3.47 4.93 11.74
C LEU A 220 4.08 5.04 13.13
N ASN A 221 4.85 6.10 13.40
CA ASN A 221 5.41 6.36 14.72
C ASN A 221 4.31 6.56 15.78
N LYS A 222 3.25 7.33 15.45
CA LYS A 222 2.07 7.49 16.32
C LYS A 222 1.31 6.19 16.52
N TYR A 223 1.19 5.36 15.49
CA TYR A 223 0.50 4.07 15.58
C TYR A 223 1.26 3.10 16.48
N CYS A 224 2.58 3.00 16.30
CA CYS A 224 3.44 2.08 17.06
C CYS A 224 3.75 2.56 18.49
N GLY A 225 3.75 3.87 18.75
CA GLY A 225 4.13 4.44 20.03
C GLY A 225 3.18 4.13 21.20
N ASP A 226 3.69 4.27 22.43
CA ASP A 226 2.94 3.94 23.65
C ASP A 226 1.80 4.92 23.96
N GLU A 227 1.89 6.15 23.46
CA GLU A 227 0.94 7.20 23.80
C GLU A 227 -0.40 7.06 23.07
N VAL A 228 -1.47 6.79 23.82
CA VAL A 228 -2.83 6.65 23.30
C VAL A 228 -3.43 8.01 22.96
N LYS A 229 -3.20 8.46 21.73
CA LYS A 229 -3.74 9.70 21.16
C LYS A 229 -4.57 9.40 19.91
N ARG A 230 -5.67 10.13 19.78
CA ARG A 230 -6.50 10.13 18.57
C ARG A 230 -5.67 10.56 17.36
N ASN A 231 -5.82 9.85 16.25
CA ASN A 231 -5.24 10.21 14.97
C ASN A 231 -6.29 10.09 13.86
N ASP A 232 -6.69 11.23 13.32
CA ASP A 232 -7.63 11.31 12.19
C ASP A 232 -6.91 11.29 10.82
N SER A 233 -5.58 11.17 10.82
CA SER A 233 -4.79 10.84 9.64
C SER A 233 -4.51 9.34 9.62
N HIS A 234 -4.99 8.64 8.60
CA HIS A 234 -5.01 7.18 8.54
C HIS A 234 -3.88 6.60 7.70
N LEU A 235 -3.39 7.34 6.71
CA LEU A 235 -2.32 6.90 5.81
C LEU A 235 -1.06 6.63 6.62
N THR A 236 -0.62 5.38 6.63
CA THR A 236 0.49 4.91 7.45
C THR A 236 1.50 4.20 6.57
N MET A 237 2.79 4.48 6.74
CA MET A 237 3.83 3.79 5.96
C MET A 237 3.76 2.29 6.26
N TYR A 238 3.77 1.46 5.23
CA TYR A 238 3.79 0.01 5.45
C TYR A 238 5.10 -0.36 6.19
N PRO A 239 5.06 -1.19 7.25
CA PRO A 239 6.18 -1.34 8.20
C PRO A 239 7.36 -2.18 7.68
N LEU A 240 7.92 -1.80 6.54
CA LEU A 240 9.14 -2.33 5.96
C LEU A 240 10.19 -1.21 5.87
N ALA A 241 11.46 -1.58 6.05
CA ALA A 241 12.60 -0.72 5.75
C ALA A 241 13.07 -1.00 4.32
N ILE A 242 13.30 0.07 3.56
CA ILE A 242 13.85 0.02 2.20
C ILE A 242 15.10 0.88 2.24
N ASP A 243 16.22 0.36 1.74
CA ASP A 243 17.47 1.12 1.61
C ASP A 243 17.67 1.66 0.19
N GLU A 244 18.80 2.35 -0.01
CA GLU A 244 19.17 2.99 -1.29
C GLU A 244 19.36 1.98 -2.44
N ASP A 245 19.79 0.75 -2.11
CA ASP A 245 19.98 -0.34 -3.07
C ASP A 245 18.64 -1.03 -3.43
N GLY A 246 17.58 -0.72 -2.69
CA GLY A 246 16.25 -1.29 -2.82
C GLY A 246 16.12 -2.67 -2.15
N ASP A 247 17.04 -3.01 -1.24
CA ASP A 247 16.88 -4.16 -0.37
C ASP A 247 15.79 -3.84 0.68
N VAL A 248 14.99 -4.85 1.00
CA VAL A 248 13.77 -4.71 1.81
C VAL A 248 13.89 -5.58 3.05
N GLU A 249 13.72 -4.98 4.22
CA GLU A 249 13.76 -5.67 5.51
C GLU A 249 12.57 -5.27 6.38
N GLU A 250 12.36 -5.98 7.49
CA GLU A 250 11.42 -5.52 8.51
C GLU A 250 11.90 -4.23 9.18
N LEU A 251 10.98 -3.32 9.50
CA LEU A 251 11.35 -2.16 10.30
C LEU A 251 11.73 -2.65 11.71
N ASN A 252 12.91 -2.26 12.23
CA ASN A 252 13.42 -2.70 13.54
C ASN A 252 12.44 -2.49 14.70
N THR A 253 11.56 -1.49 14.60
CA THR A 253 10.54 -1.18 15.61
C THR A 253 9.23 -1.96 15.43
N CYS A 254 9.11 -2.76 14.37
CA CYS A 254 7.88 -3.45 13.97
C CYS A 254 8.17 -4.79 13.26
N GLU A 255 8.89 -5.71 13.91
CA GLU A 255 9.10 -7.07 13.38
C GLU A 255 7.78 -7.87 13.28
N THR A 256 6.82 -7.53 14.16
CA THR A 256 5.47 -8.10 14.19
C THR A 256 4.41 -7.01 14.25
N PHE A 257 3.21 -7.31 13.77
CA PHE A 257 2.11 -6.33 13.80
C PHE A 257 1.74 -5.96 15.25
N PRO A 258 1.60 -4.66 15.55
CA PRO A 258 1.28 -4.23 16.90
C PRO A 258 -0.06 -4.81 17.38
N ASP A 259 -0.09 -5.32 18.62
CA ASP A 259 -1.22 -5.96 19.32
C ASP A 259 -1.68 -7.32 18.76
N THR A 260 -1.66 -7.51 17.44
CA THR A 260 -2.16 -8.71 16.74
C THR A 260 -1.07 -9.77 16.53
N GLY A 261 0.20 -9.39 16.52
CA GLY A 261 1.33 -10.28 16.27
C GLY A 261 1.42 -10.77 14.81
N GLY A 262 2.22 -11.80 14.57
CA GLY A 262 2.52 -12.28 13.21
C GLY A 262 3.66 -11.48 12.58
N SER A 263 4.54 -12.15 11.83
CA SER A 263 5.67 -11.46 11.17
C SER A 263 5.17 -10.60 10.02
N VAL A 264 5.71 -9.38 9.91
CA VAL A 264 5.41 -8.45 8.81
C VAL A 264 5.90 -8.99 7.46
N LYS A 265 6.99 -9.77 7.45
CA LYS A 265 7.56 -10.42 6.25
C LYS A 265 6.83 -11.69 5.86
N GLY A 266 5.93 -12.18 6.71
CA GLY A 266 5.32 -13.48 6.56
C GLY A 266 6.31 -14.63 6.76
N LYS A 267 5.81 -15.87 6.65
CA LYS A 267 6.58 -17.10 6.84
C LYS A 267 6.13 -18.16 5.86
N ASN A 268 7.07 -19.01 5.45
CA ASN A 268 6.77 -20.09 4.52
C ASN A 268 5.94 -21.19 5.22
N SER A 269 4.83 -21.60 4.61
CA SER A 269 4.10 -22.81 4.99
C SER A 269 4.70 -24.03 4.30
N THR A 270 4.92 -25.11 5.06
CA THR A 270 5.37 -26.41 4.51
C THR A 270 4.22 -27.30 4.06
N PHE A 271 2.98 -26.89 4.29
CA PHE A 271 1.78 -27.72 4.08
C PHE A 271 0.71 -27.08 3.20
N LEU A 272 0.67 -25.75 3.07
CA LEU A 272 -0.25 -25.07 2.16
C LEU A 272 0.32 -25.05 0.73
N PRO A 273 -0.38 -25.59 -0.28
CA PRO A 273 0.04 -25.44 -1.67
C PRO A 273 -0.02 -23.97 -2.10
N ASN A 274 1.00 -23.50 -2.83
CA ASN A 274 1.08 -22.13 -3.34
C ASN A 274 -0.19 -21.69 -4.08
N SER A 275 -0.87 -22.59 -4.79
CA SER A 275 -2.12 -22.28 -5.53
C SER A 275 -3.28 -21.80 -4.65
N VAL A 276 -3.22 -22.01 -3.33
CA VAL A 276 -4.26 -21.55 -2.39
C VAL A 276 -3.99 -20.14 -1.87
N THR A 277 -2.71 -19.75 -1.82
CA THR A 277 -2.21 -18.53 -1.18
C THR A 277 -1.60 -17.52 -2.15
N THR A 278 -1.52 -17.84 -3.45
CA THR A 278 -1.11 -16.92 -4.52
C THR A 278 -2.25 -16.27 -5.27
#